data_AF-A0A2J8X471-F1
#
_entry.id   AF-A0A2J8X471-F1
#
_cell.length_a   1.000
_cell.length_b   1.000
_cell.length_c   1.000
_cell.angle_alpha   90.00
_cell.angle_beta   90.00
_cell.angle_gamma   90.00
#
_symmetry.space_group_name_H-M   'P 1'
#
loop_
_entity.id
_entity.type
_entity.pdbx_description
1 polymer ?
#
loop_
_entity_poly.entity_id
_entity_poly.type
_entity_poly.pdbx_seq_one_letter_code
_entity_poly.pdbx_strand_id
1 'polypeptide(L)'
;KNGCIRLGEKARGSHRAAYPSLSALFTEASILGFGSFAVKAQWTEDCRKSTYPPSGPTYRGPVPWYTINLDLPPYKRWHELMVDKAPMLKVIVNSLKNMINTFVPSGKIVQVVDEKLPGLLGNFPGPFEEEMKGIAAVTDIPLGEIISFNIFYELFTICTSIVAEDKKGHLIHGRNMDFGVFLGWNINNDTWVITEQLKPLTVNLDFRRNNKTVFKASSFAGYVGMLTGFKPGLFSLTLNERFSINGGYLGVLEWILGKKDAMWIGFLTRTVLENSTSYEEAKNLLTKTKILAPAYFILGGNQSGEGCVITRDRKESLDVYEISHLKPCMMSCQQNLSSTS
;
A
#
# COMPACT_ATOMS: atom_id res chain seq x y z
N LYS A 1 8.31 22.93 25.89
CA LYS A 1 8.16 23.42 24.49
C LYS A 1 7.43 22.32 23.74
N ASN A 2 6.10 22.39 23.78
CA ASN A 2 5.22 21.23 23.70
C ASN A 2 4.76 21.03 22.26
N GLY A 3 5.37 20.09 21.55
CA GLY A 3 4.76 19.48 20.36
C GLY A 3 3.82 18.38 20.82
N CYS A 4 2.56 18.42 20.40
CA CYS A 4 1.59 17.39 20.72
C CYS A 4 1.86 16.18 19.82
N ILE A 5 2.53 15.15 20.32
CA ILE A 5 2.51 13.81 19.70
C ILE A 5 1.32 13.10 20.34
N ARG A 6 0.23 12.91 19.60
CA ARG A 6 -0.87 12.03 20.03
C ARG A 6 -0.96 10.88 19.03
N LEU A 7 -0.61 9.68 19.51
CA LEU A 7 -0.94 8.42 18.86
C LEU A 7 -2.47 8.26 18.92
N GLY A 8 -3.10 7.98 17.78
CA GLY A 8 -4.55 7.79 17.67
C GLY A 8 -5.00 6.48 18.31
N GLU A 9 -5.05 6.40 19.63
CA GLU A 9 -5.79 5.35 20.35
C GLU A 9 -7.12 5.92 20.84
N LYS A 10 -8.18 5.77 20.04
CA LYS A 10 -9.56 5.69 20.55
C LYS A 10 -10.56 5.29 19.46
N ALA A 11 -10.85 4.01 19.38
CA ALA A 11 -12.12 3.51 18.86
C ALA A 11 -12.52 2.28 19.68
N ARG A 12 -13.32 2.48 20.75
CA ARG A 12 -14.00 1.38 21.46
C ARG A 12 -15.39 1.24 20.84
N GLY A 13 -15.61 0.16 20.09
CA GLY A 13 -16.92 -0.26 19.61
C GLY A 13 -17.59 -1.23 20.58
N SER A 14 -18.89 -1.06 20.78
CA SER A 14 -19.78 -1.74 21.72
C SER A 14 -20.12 -3.19 21.30
N HIS A 15 -20.16 -4.12 22.25
CA HIS A 15 -20.53 -5.53 22.07
C HIS A 15 -22.06 -5.74 21.96
N ARG A 16 -22.49 -6.60 21.03
CA ARG A 16 -23.70 -7.43 21.15
C ARG A 16 -23.44 -8.84 20.61
N ALA A 17 -24.05 -9.82 21.28
CA ALA A 17 -23.75 -11.26 21.20
C ALA A 17 -24.72 -12.07 20.30
N ALA A 18 -24.31 -13.32 20.03
CA ALA A 18 -25.05 -14.53 19.58
C ALA A 18 -25.44 -14.63 18.09
N TYR A 19 -25.40 -15.78 17.36
CA TYR A 19 -25.23 -17.23 17.61
C TYR A 19 -24.89 -17.94 16.24
N PRO A 20 -24.72 -19.29 16.11
CA PRO A 20 -23.62 -19.90 15.35
C PRO A 20 -23.98 -20.52 13.98
N SER A 21 -22.94 -20.80 13.17
CA SER A 21 -22.72 -22.02 12.34
C SER A 21 -22.08 -21.74 10.97
N LEU A 22 -21.37 -22.77 10.45
CA LEU A 22 -20.58 -22.88 9.20
C LEU A 22 -19.07 -22.54 9.20
N SER A 23 -18.36 -22.59 10.34
CA SER A 23 -16.87 -22.58 10.35
C SER A 23 -16.20 -23.95 10.48
N ALA A 24 -16.93 -25.06 10.32
CA ALA A 24 -16.44 -26.39 10.71
C ALA A 24 -15.57 -27.12 9.67
N LEU A 25 -14.94 -26.42 8.72
CA LEU A 25 -14.07 -27.05 7.69
C LEU A 25 -12.66 -26.48 7.59
N PHE A 26 -12.25 -25.57 8.48
CA PHE A 26 -10.84 -25.10 8.54
C PHE A 26 -10.24 -25.07 9.94
N THR A 27 -10.83 -25.77 10.91
CA THR A 27 -10.32 -25.87 12.29
C THR A 27 -9.12 -26.82 12.46
N GLU A 28 -8.52 -27.35 11.40
CA GLU A 28 -7.37 -28.28 11.50
C GLU A 28 -6.01 -27.72 11.03
N ALA A 29 -5.89 -26.41 10.78
CA ALA A 29 -4.56 -25.77 10.64
C ALA A 29 -4.08 -25.07 11.93
N SER A 30 -4.84 -25.17 13.02
CA SER A 30 -4.50 -24.60 14.33
C SER A 30 -3.76 -25.59 15.22
N ILE A 31 -2.68 -26.19 14.72
CA ILE A 31 -1.67 -26.88 15.55
C ILE A 31 -0.29 -26.33 15.21
N LEU A 32 -0.12 -25.03 15.39
CA LEU A 32 1.15 -24.43 15.80
C LEU A 32 0.78 -23.38 16.83
N GLY A 33 1.02 -23.70 18.10
CA GLY A 33 0.76 -22.84 19.25
C GLY A 33 1.64 -21.60 19.24
N PHE A 34 1.31 -20.63 18.39
CA PHE A 34 1.74 -19.25 18.57
C PHE A 34 0.77 -18.60 19.55
N GLY A 35 1.05 -18.78 20.84
CA GLY A 35 0.58 -17.83 21.85
C GLY A 35 0.99 -16.41 21.44
N SER A 36 0.24 -15.42 21.89
CA SER A 36 0.48 -14.00 21.64
C SER A 36 1.86 -13.59 22.16
N PHE A 37 2.90 -13.83 21.37
CA PHE A 37 4.21 -13.24 21.56
C PHE A 37 4.12 -11.87 20.93
N ALA A 38 3.84 -10.86 21.76
CA ALA A 38 4.27 -9.51 21.43
C ALA A 38 5.77 -9.59 21.14
N VAL A 39 6.14 -9.54 19.86
CA VAL A 39 7.53 -9.42 19.44
C VAL A 39 7.98 -8.05 19.91
N LYS A 40 8.49 -7.97 21.16
CA LYS A 40 9.22 -6.79 21.60
C LYS A 40 10.37 -6.63 20.62
N ALA A 41 10.45 -5.48 19.96
CA ALA A 41 11.63 -5.12 19.18
C ALA A 41 12.86 -5.38 20.07
N GLN A 42 13.71 -6.32 19.67
CA GLN A 42 14.88 -6.72 20.46
C GLN A 42 15.89 -5.56 20.61
N TRP A 43 15.78 -4.55 19.75
CA TRP A 43 16.55 -3.32 19.80
C TRP A 43 15.68 -2.11 19.45
N THR A 44 15.83 -1.04 20.23
CA THR A 44 15.30 0.31 19.96
C THR A 44 16.38 1.33 20.30
N GLU A 45 16.35 2.50 19.69
CA GLU A 45 17.32 3.58 19.95
C GLU A 45 16.62 4.91 20.25
N ASP A 46 17.36 5.85 20.85
CA ASP A 46 16.91 7.24 20.99
C ASP A 46 16.79 7.93 19.62
N CYS A 47 16.03 9.03 19.56
CA CYS A 47 15.82 9.79 18.34
C CYS A 47 17.16 10.21 17.69
N ARG A 48 17.42 9.68 16.49
CA ARG A 48 18.62 10.00 15.70
C ARG A 48 18.67 11.48 15.30
N LYS A 49 19.89 11.98 15.09
CA LYS A 49 20.20 13.35 14.64
C LYS A 49 21.17 13.29 13.46
N SER A 50 21.19 14.35 12.65
CA SER A 50 22.16 14.53 11.55
C SER A 50 22.19 13.39 10.52
N THR A 51 21.02 12.83 10.20
CA THR A 51 20.87 11.73 9.22
C THR A 51 20.51 12.20 7.81
N TYR A 52 20.41 13.51 7.60
CA TYR A 52 20.11 14.13 6.31
C TYR A 52 21.21 15.14 5.92
N PRO A 53 21.74 15.11 4.67
CA PRO A 53 21.40 14.18 3.59
C PRO A 53 21.75 12.72 3.93
N PRO A 54 21.01 11.72 3.37
CA PRO A 54 21.19 10.31 3.73
C PRO A 54 22.61 9.80 3.45
N SER A 55 23.20 9.12 4.44
CA SER A 55 24.50 8.47 4.35
C SER A 55 24.63 7.34 5.38
N GLY A 56 25.73 6.60 5.32
CA GLY A 56 26.02 5.52 6.26
C GLY A 56 25.21 4.24 6.05
N PRO A 57 25.18 3.32 7.04
CA PRO A 57 24.72 1.94 6.84
C PRO A 57 23.20 1.82 6.62
N THR A 58 22.41 2.82 7.02
CA THR A 58 20.96 2.85 6.79
C THR A 58 20.59 3.34 5.40
N TYR A 59 21.54 3.90 4.64
CA TYR A 59 21.32 4.38 3.29
C TYR A 59 21.72 3.32 2.27
N ARG A 60 20.74 2.74 1.56
CA ARG A 60 20.99 1.72 0.54
C ARG A 60 21.32 2.29 -0.85
N GLY A 61 20.97 3.54 -1.11
CA GLY A 61 21.21 4.19 -2.39
C GLY A 61 20.04 5.10 -2.82
N PRO A 62 20.23 5.87 -3.89
CA PRO A 62 19.19 6.73 -4.44
C PRO A 62 18.12 5.91 -5.18
N VAL A 63 16.92 6.48 -5.30
CA VAL A 63 15.82 5.89 -6.07
C VAL A 63 15.79 6.54 -7.47
N PRO A 64 15.83 5.76 -8.56
CA PRO A 64 15.80 6.30 -9.92
C PRO A 64 14.45 6.91 -10.28
N TRP A 65 14.45 7.88 -11.20
CA TRP A 65 13.26 8.55 -11.71
C TRP A 65 12.92 8.07 -13.12
N TYR A 66 11.62 7.85 -13.36
CA TYR A 66 11.06 7.51 -14.66
C TYR A 66 9.88 8.42 -14.97
N THR A 67 9.67 8.70 -16.26
CA THR A 67 8.47 9.42 -16.72
C THR A 67 7.43 8.42 -17.18
N ILE A 68 6.19 8.55 -16.70
CA ILE A 68 5.05 7.79 -17.21
C ILE A 68 4.19 8.73 -18.05
N ASN A 69 4.16 8.52 -19.36
CA ASN A 69 3.39 9.36 -20.28
C ASN A 69 1.93 8.90 -20.36
N LEU A 70 1.02 9.67 -19.74
CA LEU A 70 -0.42 9.41 -19.70
C LEU A 70 -1.11 9.61 -21.06
N ASP A 71 -0.45 10.29 -22.01
CA ASP A 71 -0.95 10.45 -23.38
C ASP A 71 -0.80 9.15 -24.20
N LEU A 72 0.04 8.21 -23.74
CA LEU A 72 0.11 6.88 -24.34
C LEU A 72 -1.13 6.04 -23.96
N PRO A 73 -1.55 5.12 -24.85
CA PRO A 73 -2.52 4.09 -24.49
C PRO A 73 -2.08 3.36 -23.22
N PRO A 74 -2.98 3.07 -22.26
CA PRO A 74 -2.66 2.43 -20.99
C PRO A 74 -1.67 1.26 -21.10
N TYR A 75 -1.92 0.35 -22.04
CA TYR A 75 -1.06 -0.79 -22.35
C TYR A 75 0.42 -0.43 -22.51
N LYS A 76 0.75 0.70 -23.14
CA LYS A 76 2.15 1.07 -23.47
C LYS A 76 2.87 1.85 -22.37
N ARG A 77 2.15 2.34 -21.35
CA ARG A 77 2.68 3.36 -20.41
C ARG A 77 3.89 2.89 -19.59
N TRP A 78 3.96 1.60 -19.31
CA TRP A 78 4.98 1.01 -18.44
C TRP A 78 6.14 0.35 -19.20
N HIS A 79 6.08 0.31 -20.54
CA HIS A 79 7.02 -0.47 -21.35
C HIS A 79 8.48 -0.08 -21.11
N GLU A 80 8.80 1.22 -21.16
CA GLU A 80 10.17 1.73 -20.96
C GLU A 80 10.71 1.34 -19.59
N LEU A 81 9.92 1.54 -18.53
CA LEU A 81 10.30 1.13 -17.17
C LEU A 81 10.53 -0.39 -17.09
N MET A 82 9.69 -1.19 -17.77
CA MET A 82 9.81 -2.64 -17.73
C MET A 82 11.02 -3.16 -18.50
N VAL A 83 11.53 -2.45 -19.51
CA VAL A 83 12.81 -2.83 -20.15
C VAL A 83 13.93 -2.89 -19.12
N ASP A 84 13.99 -1.90 -18.23
CA ASP A 84 15.02 -1.82 -17.18
C ASP A 84 14.73 -2.77 -16.01
N LYS A 85 13.46 -2.85 -15.58
CA LYS A 85 13.09 -3.48 -14.30
C LYS A 85 12.57 -4.90 -14.41
N ALA A 86 12.29 -5.41 -15.61
CA ALA A 86 11.82 -6.78 -15.82
C ALA A 86 12.69 -7.86 -15.16
N PRO A 87 14.04 -7.81 -15.21
CA PRO A 87 14.86 -8.84 -14.56
C PRO A 87 14.60 -8.94 -13.06
N MET A 88 14.49 -7.81 -12.36
CA MET A 88 14.21 -7.76 -10.92
C MET A 88 12.77 -8.18 -10.62
N LEU A 89 11.82 -7.83 -11.49
CA LEU A 89 10.43 -8.24 -11.33
C LEU A 89 10.27 -9.76 -11.46
N LYS A 90 10.98 -10.39 -12.40
CA LYS A 90 11.03 -11.85 -12.51
C LYS A 90 11.58 -12.53 -11.25
N VAL A 91 12.61 -11.95 -10.64
CA VAL A 91 13.21 -12.49 -9.41
C VAL A 91 12.21 -12.53 -8.25
N ILE A 92 11.48 -11.44 -8.01
CA ILE A 92 10.51 -11.38 -6.91
C ILE A 92 9.31 -12.30 -7.18
N VAL A 93 8.80 -12.33 -8.41
CA VAL A 93 7.69 -13.19 -8.79
C VAL A 93 8.05 -14.67 -8.64
N ASN A 94 9.26 -15.07 -9.07
CA ASN A 94 9.75 -16.43 -8.86
C ASN A 94 9.92 -16.76 -7.37
N SER A 95 10.36 -15.80 -6.56
CA SER A 95 10.52 -15.99 -5.12
C SER A 95 9.17 -16.20 -4.43
N LEU A 96 8.13 -15.45 -4.83
CA LEU A 96 6.75 -15.64 -4.37
C LEU A 96 6.21 -17.01 -4.79
N LYS A 97 6.40 -17.42 -6.05
CA LYS A 97 6.00 -18.76 -6.53
C LYS A 97 6.66 -19.88 -5.74
N ASN A 98 7.97 -19.80 -5.55
CA ASN A 98 8.73 -20.83 -4.83
C ASN A 98 8.26 -20.94 -3.38
N MET A 99 7.95 -19.81 -2.74
CA MET A 99 7.38 -19.79 -1.40
C MET A 99 6.02 -20.49 -1.36
N ILE A 100 5.09 -20.12 -2.26
CA ILE A 100 3.77 -20.76 -2.37
C ILE A 100 3.92 -22.27 -2.60
N ASN A 101 4.80 -22.69 -3.52
CA ASN A 101 5.06 -24.10 -3.80
C ASN A 101 5.70 -24.83 -2.62
N THR A 102 6.49 -24.16 -1.78
CA THR A 102 7.05 -24.78 -0.56
C THR A 102 5.96 -25.09 0.45
N PHE A 103 4.98 -24.19 0.62
CA PHE A 103 3.86 -24.41 1.54
C PHE A 103 2.75 -25.29 0.94
N VAL A 104 2.59 -25.27 -0.38
CA VAL A 104 1.60 -26.07 -1.12
C VAL A 104 2.29 -26.78 -2.30
N PRO A 105 2.99 -27.90 -2.04
CA PRO A 105 3.85 -28.60 -3.02
C PRO A 105 3.10 -29.16 -4.23
N SER A 106 1.77 -29.24 -4.16
CA SER A 106 0.94 -29.72 -5.27
C SER A 106 1.01 -28.86 -6.54
N GLY A 107 1.55 -27.63 -6.46
CA GLY A 107 1.61 -26.68 -7.58
C GLY A 107 0.25 -26.13 -8.03
N LYS A 108 -0.85 -26.66 -7.50
CA LYS A 108 -2.23 -26.32 -7.91
C LYS A 108 -2.57 -24.85 -7.71
N ILE A 109 -2.02 -24.20 -6.67
CA ILE A 109 -2.26 -22.76 -6.44
C ILE A 109 -1.62 -21.92 -7.53
N VAL A 110 -0.36 -22.21 -7.87
CA VAL A 110 0.35 -21.50 -8.95
C VAL A 110 -0.38 -21.71 -10.28
N GLN A 111 -0.83 -22.93 -10.58
CA GLN A 111 -1.63 -23.19 -11.78
C GLN A 111 -2.94 -22.39 -11.81
N VAL A 112 -3.66 -22.29 -10.68
CA VAL A 112 -4.88 -21.47 -10.58
C VAL A 112 -4.56 -19.99 -10.78
N VAL A 113 -3.46 -19.50 -10.23
CA VAL A 113 -3.00 -18.12 -10.42
C VAL A 113 -2.74 -17.85 -11.90
N ASP A 114 -1.97 -18.72 -12.56
CA ASP A 114 -1.51 -18.50 -13.92
C ASP A 114 -2.67 -18.64 -14.94
N GLU A 115 -3.56 -19.62 -14.76
CA GLU A 115 -4.59 -19.96 -15.75
C GLU A 115 -5.97 -19.37 -15.47
N LYS A 116 -6.36 -19.22 -14.19
CA LYS A 116 -7.77 -18.95 -13.82
C LYS A 116 -7.98 -17.60 -13.16
N LEU A 117 -6.99 -17.05 -12.47
CA LEU A 117 -7.14 -15.81 -11.71
C LEU A 117 -7.63 -14.62 -12.56
N PRO A 118 -7.11 -14.38 -13.79
CA PRO A 118 -7.62 -13.31 -14.63
C PRO A 118 -9.12 -13.44 -14.93
N GLY A 119 -9.58 -14.67 -15.22
CA GLY A 119 -11.01 -14.95 -15.45
C GLY A 119 -11.88 -14.82 -14.19
N LEU A 120 -11.35 -15.25 -13.04
CA LEU A 120 -12.06 -15.18 -11.75
C LEU A 120 -12.28 -13.74 -11.27
N LEU A 121 -11.26 -12.89 -11.41
CA LEU A 121 -11.37 -11.48 -11.04
C LEU A 121 -12.13 -10.66 -12.09
N GLY A 122 -12.20 -11.16 -13.32
CA GLY A 122 -12.79 -10.49 -14.47
C GLY A 122 -12.10 -9.16 -14.77
N ASN A 123 -12.80 -8.30 -15.51
CA ASN A 123 -12.21 -7.04 -15.97
C ASN A 123 -11.99 -6.07 -14.80
N PHE A 124 -10.79 -5.48 -14.78
CA PHE A 124 -10.47 -4.40 -13.85
C PHE A 124 -10.86 -3.07 -14.51
N PRO A 125 -11.20 -2.03 -13.73
CA PRO A 125 -11.46 -0.73 -14.32
C PRO A 125 -10.24 -0.23 -15.10
N GLY A 126 -10.47 0.38 -16.27
CA GLY A 126 -9.43 1.13 -16.96
C GLY A 126 -8.95 2.30 -16.10
N PRO A 127 -7.65 2.64 -16.11
CA PRO A 127 -6.61 2.14 -17.02
C PRO A 127 -5.86 0.89 -16.52
N PHE A 128 -6.18 0.38 -15.32
CA PHE A 128 -5.34 -0.58 -14.59
C PHE A 128 -5.21 -1.92 -15.31
N GLU A 129 -6.29 -2.42 -15.90
CA GLU A 129 -6.28 -3.71 -16.61
C GLU A 129 -5.26 -3.72 -17.76
N GLU A 130 -5.35 -2.73 -18.64
CA GLU A 130 -4.51 -2.63 -19.82
C GLU A 130 -3.04 -2.37 -19.44
N GLU A 131 -2.80 -1.57 -18.39
CA GLU A 131 -1.44 -1.37 -17.88
C GLU A 131 -0.81 -2.67 -17.35
N MET A 132 -1.57 -3.49 -16.62
CA MET A 132 -1.09 -4.81 -16.15
C MET A 132 -0.84 -5.76 -17.32
N LYS A 133 -1.69 -5.76 -18.36
CA LYS A 133 -1.47 -6.53 -19.59
C LYS A 133 -0.20 -6.09 -20.34
N GLY A 134 0.06 -4.79 -20.41
CA GLY A 134 1.28 -4.26 -21.01
C GLY A 134 2.54 -4.69 -20.27
N ILE A 135 2.52 -4.63 -18.93
CA ILE A 135 3.60 -5.14 -18.08
C ILE A 135 3.83 -6.63 -18.33
N ALA A 136 2.77 -7.45 -18.29
CA ALA A 136 2.84 -8.88 -18.55
C ALA A 136 3.49 -9.19 -19.90
N ALA A 137 3.09 -8.48 -20.95
CA ALA A 137 3.61 -8.68 -22.31
C ALA A 137 5.08 -8.31 -22.48
N VAL A 138 5.55 -7.19 -21.90
CA VAL A 138 6.95 -6.78 -22.00
C VAL A 138 7.87 -7.67 -21.16
N THR A 139 7.36 -8.10 -20.01
CA THR A 139 8.16 -8.88 -19.07
C THR A 139 8.14 -10.38 -19.39
N ASP A 140 7.19 -10.87 -20.21
CA ASP A 140 6.95 -12.30 -20.40
C ASP A 140 6.66 -13.00 -19.05
N ILE A 141 5.87 -12.32 -18.21
CA ILE A 141 5.34 -12.85 -16.95
C ILE A 141 3.84 -13.07 -17.14
N PRO A 142 3.28 -14.24 -16.81
CA PRO A 142 1.85 -14.48 -16.88
C PRO A 142 1.01 -13.40 -16.19
N LEU A 143 -0.08 -12.98 -16.84
CA LEU A 143 -0.93 -11.89 -16.35
C LEU A 143 -1.45 -12.14 -14.93
N GLY A 144 -1.77 -13.40 -14.59
CA GLY A 144 -2.21 -13.80 -13.27
C GLY A 144 -1.20 -13.48 -12.16
N GLU A 145 0.09 -13.57 -12.45
CA GLU A 145 1.16 -13.23 -11.50
C GLU A 145 1.33 -11.72 -11.35
N ILE A 146 1.21 -10.96 -12.45
CA ILE A 146 1.21 -9.50 -12.39
C ILE A 146 0.01 -9.00 -11.58
N ILE A 147 -1.17 -9.59 -11.80
CA ILE A 147 -2.35 -9.31 -10.98
C ILE A 147 -2.07 -9.66 -9.52
N SER A 148 -1.55 -10.86 -9.23
CA SER A 148 -1.22 -11.29 -7.86
C SER A 148 -0.25 -10.33 -7.16
N PHE A 149 0.76 -9.86 -7.89
CA PHE A 149 1.69 -8.84 -7.39
C PHE A 149 0.98 -7.53 -7.05
N ASN A 150 -0.03 -7.11 -7.83
CA ASN A 150 -0.85 -5.95 -7.53
C ASN A 150 -1.82 -6.17 -6.35
N ILE A 151 -2.34 -7.38 -6.17
CA ILE A 151 -3.15 -7.76 -5.00
C ILE A 151 -2.31 -7.77 -3.73
N PHE A 152 -1.06 -8.22 -3.83
CA PHE A 152 -0.18 -8.44 -2.70
C PHE A 152 0.01 -7.16 -1.84
N TYR A 153 0.03 -5.99 -2.48
CA TYR A 153 0.12 -4.69 -1.81
C TYR A 153 -1.12 -4.29 -1.00
N GLU A 154 -2.24 -4.96 -1.19
CA GLU A 154 -3.51 -4.66 -0.50
C GLU A 154 -3.67 -5.47 0.80
N LEU A 155 -2.67 -6.30 1.16
CA LEU A 155 -2.77 -7.26 2.25
C LEU A 155 -1.56 -7.28 3.20
N PHE A 156 -0.38 -6.82 2.76
CA PHE A 156 0.88 -7.05 3.49
C PHE A 156 1.80 -5.82 3.63
N THR A 157 1.24 -4.62 3.80
CA THR A 157 2.06 -3.40 4.06
C THR A 157 2.07 -3.00 5.51
N ILE A 158 3.26 -2.66 6.01
CA ILE A 158 3.47 -1.91 7.25
C ILE A 158 3.99 -0.54 6.88
N CYS A 159 3.43 0.48 7.53
CA CYS A 159 3.64 1.85 7.09
C CYS A 159 3.69 2.78 8.29
N THR A 160 4.62 3.73 8.24
CA THR A 160 4.58 4.95 9.07
C THR A 160 4.42 6.16 8.16
N SER A 161 3.46 7.02 8.47
CA SER A 161 3.19 8.27 7.73
C SER A 161 3.01 9.43 8.70
N ILE A 162 3.58 10.58 8.36
CA ILE A 162 3.53 11.81 9.16
C ILE A 162 3.11 12.98 8.28
N VAL A 163 2.09 13.71 8.70
CA VAL A 163 1.78 15.06 8.21
C VAL A 163 1.97 16.05 9.36
N ALA A 164 2.71 17.12 9.11
CA ALA A 164 3.06 18.11 10.11
C ALA A 164 3.00 19.53 9.53
N GLU A 165 2.61 20.48 10.37
CA GLU A 165 2.58 21.90 10.04
C GLU A 165 3.60 22.67 10.88
N ASP A 166 4.42 23.48 10.22
CA ASP A 166 5.35 24.38 10.90
C ASP A 166 4.67 25.66 11.41
N LYS A 167 5.41 26.51 12.13
CA LYS A 167 4.86 27.76 12.68
C LYS A 167 4.49 28.81 11.62
N LYS A 168 4.92 28.64 10.38
CA LYS A 168 4.62 29.53 9.25
C LYS A 168 3.46 28.99 8.41
N GLY A 169 2.84 27.87 8.81
CA GLY A 169 1.77 27.22 8.07
C GLY A 169 2.26 26.34 6.92
N HIS A 170 3.55 26.01 6.85
CA HIS A 170 4.08 25.12 5.83
C HIS A 170 3.87 23.65 6.22
N LEU A 171 3.27 22.88 5.31
CA LEU A 171 3.02 21.47 5.50
C LEU A 171 4.19 20.61 4.99
N ILE A 172 4.60 19.65 5.82
CA ILE A 172 5.58 18.63 5.49
C ILE A 172 4.91 17.27 5.64
N HIS A 173 5.03 16.44 4.60
CA HIS A 173 4.50 15.09 4.57
C HIS A 173 5.63 14.09 4.32
N GLY A 174 5.92 13.24 5.29
CA GLY A 174 6.99 12.24 5.24
C GLY A 174 6.48 10.86 5.61
N ARG A 175 7.12 9.80 5.09
CA ARG A 175 6.66 8.42 5.32
C ARG A 175 7.79 7.39 5.17
N ASN A 176 7.66 6.25 5.86
CA ASN A 176 8.48 5.04 5.67
C ASN A 176 7.61 3.87 5.19
N MET A 177 8.02 3.22 4.08
CA MET A 177 7.35 2.06 3.48
C MET A 177 8.02 0.75 3.90
N ASP A 178 7.29 -0.09 4.64
CA ASP A 178 7.76 -1.40 5.07
C ASP A 178 6.90 -2.49 4.40
N PHE A 179 7.49 -3.26 3.48
CA PHE A 179 6.72 -4.22 2.68
C PHE A 179 7.44 -5.55 2.52
N GLY A 180 6.68 -6.65 2.42
CA GLY A 180 7.22 -8.01 2.31
C GLY A 180 7.74 -8.60 3.62
N VAL A 181 7.39 -7.99 4.76
CA VAL A 181 7.74 -8.50 6.09
C VAL A 181 7.04 -9.85 6.30
N PHE A 182 7.74 -10.80 6.93
CA PHE A 182 7.29 -12.18 7.16
C PHE A 182 7.23 -13.10 5.94
N LEU A 183 7.69 -12.65 4.77
CA LEU A 183 7.77 -13.47 3.56
C LEU A 183 9.19 -13.88 3.23
N GLY A 184 9.52 -15.12 3.64
CA GLY A 184 10.79 -15.77 3.35
C GLY A 184 11.92 -15.19 4.20
N TRP A 185 12.37 -15.93 5.20
CA TRP A 185 13.47 -15.51 6.06
C TRP A 185 14.81 -15.99 5.51
N ASN A 186 15.76 -15.08 5.33
CA ASN A 186 17.13 -15.41 4.96
C ASN A 186 18.02 -15.39 6.22
N ILE A 187 18.38 -16.58 6.69
CA ILE A 187 19.21 -16.77 7.88
C ILE A 187 20.67 -16.30 7.72
N ASN A 188 21.14 -16.08 6.49
CA ASN A 188 22.54 -15.72 6.25
C ASN A 188 22.80 -14.22 6.47
N ASN A 189 21.76 -13.39 6.40
CA ASN A 189 21.89 -11.94 6.53
C ASN A 189 20.76 -11.30 7.33
N ASP A 190 19.92 -12.11 7.98
CA ASP A 190 18.80 -11.70 8.82
C ASP A 190 17.84 -10.73 8.12
N THR A 191 17.44 -11.06 6.89
CA THR A 191 16.50 -10.25 6.10
C THR A 191 15.31 -11.04 5.57
N TRP A 192 14.21 -10.33 5.30
CA TRP A 192 13.09 -10.87 4.55
C TRP A 192 13.37 -10.79 3.05
N VAL A 193 13.29 -11.93 2.37
CA VAL A 193 13.66 -12.09 0.95
C VAL A 193 12.85 -11.13 0.08
N ILE A 194 11.53 -11.08 0.28
CA ILE A 194 10.65 -10.22 -0.50
C ILE A 194 10.97 -8.74 -0.23
N THR A 195 11.18 -8.35 1.03
CA THR A 195 11.59 -6.98 1.40
C THR A 195 12.88 -6.54 0.72
N GLU A 196 13.91 -7.38 0.66
CA GLU A 196 15.16 -7.02 -0.04
C GLU A 196 14.97 -6.91 -1.56
N GLN A 197 14.16 -7.79 -2.15
CA GLN A 197 13.88 -7.79 -3.59
C GLN A 197 13.01 -6.62 -4.06
N LEU A 198 12.25 -6.00 -3.14
CA LEU A 198 11.47 -4.80 -3.42
C LEU A 198 12.33 -3.55 -3.57
N LYS A 199 13.45 -3.44 -2.84
CA LYS A 199 14.35 -2.28 -2.88
C LYS A 199 14.82 -1.92 -4.31
N PRO A 200 15.33 -2.84 -5.14
CA PRO A 200 15.74 -2.53 -6.52
C PRO A 200 14.55 -2.27 -7.47
N LEU A 201 13.33 -2.67 -7.09
CA LEU A 201 12.10 -2.36 -7.82
C LEU A 201 11.52 -0.99 -7.47
N THR A 202 11.95 -0.38 -6.36
CA THR A 202 11.53 0.96 -5.96
C THR A 202 11.94 1.99 -7.03
N VAL A 203 10.97 2.79 -7.46
CA VAL A 203 11.14 3.85 -8.46
C VAL A 203 10.34 5.09 -8.09
N ASN A 204 10.87 6.25 -8.47
CA ASN A 204 10.11 7.49 -8.49
C ASN A 204 9.53 7.69 -9.90
N LEU A 205 8.28 8.12 -9.95
CA LEU A 205 7.50 8.25 -11.18
C LEU A 205 7.02 9.69 -11.32
N ASP A 206 7.30 10.32 -12.47
CA ASP A 206 6.71 11.58 -12.91
C ASP A 206 5.61 11.26 -13.94
N PHE A 207 4.36 11.28 -13.51
CA PHE A 207 3.22 11.04 -14.40
C PHE A 207 2.92 12.31 -15.18
N ARG A 208 3.07 12.28 -16.49
CA ARG A 208 2.94 13.45 -17.36
C ARG A 208 1.79 13.30 -18.34
N ARG A 209 1.06 14.39 -18.57
CA ARG A 209 0.02 14.53 -19.59
C ARG A 209 0.28 15.82 -20.36
N ASN A 210 0.28 15.78 -21.68
CA ASN A 210 0.70 16.88 -22.54
C ASN A 210 2.07 17.45 -22.13
N ASN A 211 3.02 16.57 -21.82
CA ASN A 211 4.37 16.89 -21.33
C ASN A 211 4.45 17.71 -20.02
N LYS A 212 3.34 17.81 -19.27
CA LYS A 212 3.28 18.47 -17.96
C LYS A 212 3.07 17.44 -16.86
N THR A 213 3.79 17.59 -15.75
CA THR A 213 3.58 16.76 -14.56
C THR A 213 2.15 16.92 -14.05
N VAL A 214 1.44 15.80 -13.97
CA VAL A 214 0.13 15.70 -13.32
C VAL A 214 0.34 15.43 -11.85
N PHE A 215 1.11 14.38 -11.51
CA PHE A 215 1.50 14.06 -10.14
C PHE A 215 2.84 13.31 -10.14
N LYS A 216 3.47 13.23 -8.98
CA LYS A 216 4.68 12.42 -8.77
C LYS A 216 4.42 11.39 -7.68
N ALA A 217 5.07 10.24 -7.78
CA ALA A 217 4.88 9.14 -6.84
C ALA A 217 6.16 8.33 -6.63
N SER A 218 6.20 7.60 -5.51
CA SER A 218 7.15 6.52 -5.29
C SER A 218 6.37 5.21 -5.29
N SER A 219 6.79 4.26 -6.12
CA SER A 219 6.11 2.97 -6.30
C SER A 219 7.12 1.86 -6.58
N PHE A 220 6.63 0.65 -6.85
CA PHE A 220 7.43 -0.48 -7.31
C PHE A 220 7.14 -0.76 -8.78
N ALA A 221 8.18 -1.03 -9.56
CA ALA A 221 8.04 -1.50 -10.92
C ALA A 221 7.21 -2.80 -10.97
N GLY A 222 6.11 -2.81 -11.73
CA GLY A 222 5.13 -3.89 -11.77
C GLY A 222 3.82 -3.58 -11.03
N TYR A 223 3.79 -2.56 -10.17
CA TYR A 223 2.61 -2.12 -9.44
C TYR A 223 1.95 -0.88 -10.09
N VAL A 224 0.69 -1.01 -10.51
CA VAL A 224 -0.04 0.03 -11.26
C VAL A 224 -0.91 0.93 -10.37
N GLY A 225 -1.11 0.55 -9.11
CA GLY A 225 -1.67 1.41 -8.06
C GLY A 225 -0.62 2.36 -7.50
N MET A 226 -1.02 3.24 -6.58
CA MET A 226 -0.09 4.15 -5.90
C MET A 226 -0.29 4.06 -4.39
N LEU A 227 0.82 4.14 -3.64
CA LEU A 227 0.80 4.11 -2.17
C LEU A 227 1.39 5.39 -1.57
N THR A 228 2.12 6.17 -2.35
CA THR A 228 2.83 7.37 -1.93
C THR A 228 2.97 8.30 -3.12
N GLY A 229 2.47 9.52 -3.00
CA GLY A 229 2.63 10.52 -4.05
C GLY A 229 2.13 11.90 -3.66
N PHE A 230 2.34 12.85 -4.55
CA PHE A 230 1.81 14.21 -4.40
C PHE A 230 1.51 14.82 -5.76
N LYS A 231 0.52 15.71 -5.75
CA LYS A 231 0.16 16.56 -6.87
C LYS A 231 0.77 17.95 -6.63
N PRO A 232 1.74 18.39 -7.45
CA PRO A 232 2.49 19.61 -7.20
C PRO A 232 1.60 20.82 -6.93
N GLY A 233 1.83 21.49 -5.80
CA GLY A 233 1.09 22.67 -5.40
C GLY A 233 -0.35 22.46 -4.94
N LEU A 234 -0.85 21.21 -4.86
CA LEU A 234 -2.22 20.92 -4.47
C LEU A 234 -2.32 20.07 -3.20
N PHE A 235 -1.84 18.82 -3.24
CA PHE A 235 -1.88 17.93 -2.08
C PHE A 235 -0.86 16.79 -2.18
N SER A 236 -0.66 16.09 -1.08
CA SER A 236 0.20 14.92 -0.89
C SER A 236 -0.59 13.82 -0.20
N LEU A 237 -0.37 12.56 -0.59
CA LEU A 237 -1.17 11.43 -0.17
C LEU A 237 -0.29 10.20 0.08
N THR A 238 -0.48 9.56 1.23
CA THR A 238 0.10 8.26 1.54
C THR A 238 -0.95 7.30 2.07
N LEU A 239 -0.72 6.02 1.83
CA LEU A 239 -1.59 4.93 2.22
C LEU A 239 -0.88 4.02 3.23
N ASN A 240 -1.56 3.75 4.35
CA ASN A 240 -1.18 2.69 5.28
C ASN A 240 -2.31 1.64 5.34
N GLU A 241 -1.95 0.35 5.33
CA GLU A 241 -2.91 -0.74 5.54
C GLU A 241 -3.57 -0.65 6.93
N ARG A 242 -4.81 -1.16 7.06
CA ARG A 242 -5.51 -1.28 8.34
C ARG A 242 -6.09 -2.68 8.51
N PHE A 243 -5.64 -3.38 9.54
CA PHE A 243 -6.16 -4.71 9.86
C PHE A 243 -7.56 -4.65 10.49
N SER A 244 -8.47 -5.48 9.99
CA SER A 244 -9.83 -5.66 10.47
C SER A 244 -10.29 -7.08 10.17
N ILE A 245 -11.21 -7.63 10.97
CA ILE A 245 -11.90 -8.90 10.67
C ILE A 245 -12.64 -8.79 9.33
N ASN A 246 -13.25 -7.62 9.06
CA ASN A 246 -13.81 -7.26 7.75
C ASN A 246 -12.69 -6.69 6.83
N GLY A 247 -11.63 -7.47 6.62
CA GLY A 247 -10.41 -7.05 5.93
C GLY A 247 -10.40 -7.28 4.42
N GLY A 248 -9.24 -7.07 3.79
CA GLY A 248 -9.05 -7.22 2.34
C GLY A 248 -9.40 -8.61 1.79
N TYR A 249 -9.17 -9.69 2.55
CA TYR A 249 -9.53 -11.05 2.13
C TYR A 249 -11.03 -11.19 1.82
N LEU A 250 -11.89 -10.68 2.70
CA LEU A 250 -13.34 -10.72 2.47
C LEU A 250 -13.72 -9.84 1.27
N GLY A 251 -13.02 -8.73 1.07
CA GLY A 251 -13.19 -7.89 -0.12
C GLY A 251 -12.88 -8.62 -1.42
N VAL A 252 -11.73 -9.30 -1.49
CA VAL A 252 -11.35 -10.11 -2.66
C VAL A 252 -12.36 -11.25 -2.89
N LEU A 253 -12.82 -11.91 -1.82
CA LEU A 253 -13.85 -12.96 -1.94
C LEU A 253 -15.18 -12.41 -2.47
N GLU A 254 -15.68 -11.28 -1.94
CA GLU A 254 -16.88 -10.61 -2.44
C GLU A 254 -16.73 -10.23 -3.92
N TRP A 255 -15.54 -9.74 -4.32
CA TRP A 255 -15.23 -9.40 -5.70
C TRP A 255 -15.30 -10.62 -6.64
N ILE A 256 -14.68 -11.73 -6.26
CA ILE A 256 -14.71 -13.00 -7.02
C ILE A 256 -16.15 -13.54 -7.13
N LEU A 257 -16.96 -13.36 -6.09
CA LEU A 257 -18.38 -13.74 -6.08
C LEU A 257 -19.29 -12.76 -6.85
N GLY A 258 -18.72 -11.77 -7.54
CA GLY A 258 -19.43 -10.88 -8.46
C GLY A 258 -19.81 -9.51 -7.89
N LYS A 259 -19.51 -9.23 -6.62
CA LYS A 259 -19.78 -7.92 -6.01
C LYS A 259 -18.60 -6.97 -6.23
N LYS A 260 -18.65 -6.24 -7.35
CA LYS A 260 -17.54 -5.40 -7.85
C LYS A 260 -17.78 -3.88 -7.68
N ASP A 261 -18.50 -3.47 -6.61
CA ASP A 261 -18.85 -2.07 -6.35
C ASP A 261 -17.82 -1.30 -5.49
N ALA A 262 -16.72 -1.96 -5.10
CA ALA A 262 -15.64 -1.38 -4.31
C ALA A 262 -14.38 -1.14 -5.15
N MET A 263 -13.58 -0.12 -4.80
CA MET A 263 -12.31 0.16 -5.47
C MET A 263 -11.13 -0.42 -4.66
N TRP A 264 -10.12 -0.93 -5.35
CA TRP A 264 -8.84 -1.33 -4.78
C TRP A 264 -8.15 -0.09 -4.18
N ILE A 265 -7.53 -0.21 -3.00
CA ILE A 265 -7.05 0.96 -2.24
C ILE A 265 -5.91 1.69 -2.96
N GLY A 266 -5.01 0.94 -3.61
CA GLY A 266 -3.97 1.53 -4.45
C GLY A 266 -4.50 2.18 -5.72
N PHE A 267 -5.59 1.66 -6.29
CA PHE A 267 -6.22 2.22 -7.48
C PHE A 267 -7.00 3.50 -7.17
N LEU A 268 -7.69 3.54 -6.02
CA LEU A 268 -8.30 4.77 -5.51
C LEU A 268 -7.25 5.85 -5.29
N THR A 269 -6.15 5.51 -4.61
CA THR A 269 -5.05 6.45 -4.33
C THR A 269 -4.48 7.03 -5.63
N ARG A 270 -4.24 6.19 -6.64
CA ARG A 270 -3.80 6.66 -7.96
C ARG A 270 -4.85 7.54 -8.64
N THR A 271 -6.12 7.14 -8.62
CA THR A 271 -7.21 7.89 -9.24
C THR A 271 -7.32 9.29 -8.64
N VAL A 272 -7.20 9.41 -7.31
CA VAL A 272 -7.19 10.69 -6.60
C VAL A 272 -6.00 11.54 -7.02
N LEU A 273 -4.78 11.00 -7.01
CA LEU A 273 -3.57 11.71 -7.45
C LEU A 273 -3.66 12.19 -8.90
N GLU A 274 -4.19 11.35 -9.80
CA GLU A 274 -4.28 11.66 -11.21
C GLU A 274 -5.38 12.70 -11.51
N ASN A 275 -6.55 12.59 -10.87
CA ASN A 275 -7.75 13.33 -11.28
C ASN A 275 -8.17 14.45 -10.34
N SER A 276 -7.99 14.32 -9.02
CA SER A 276 -8.47 15.34 -8.07
C SER A 276 -7.71 16.65 -8.23
N THR A 277 -8.41 17.76 -8.00
CA THR A 277 -7.91 19.13 -8.27
C THR A 277 -7.74 19.97 -7.00
N SER A 278 -8.12 19.44 -5.83
CA SER A 278 -7.95 20.10 -4.54
C SER A 278 -7.82 19.10 -3.38
N TYR A 279 -7.34 19.59 -2.23
CA TYR A 279 -7.30 18.83 -0.98
C TYR A 279 -8.70 18.35 -0.57
N GLU A 280 -9.70 19.23 -0.58
CA GLU A 280 -11.07 18.89 -0.18
C GLU A 280 -11.74 17.87 -1.11
N GLU A 281 -11.51 17.96 -2.43
CA GLU A 281 -12.00 16.96 -3.38
C GLU A 281 -11.35 15.59 -3.11
N ALA A 282 -10.03 15.56 -2.92
CA ALA A 282 -9.29 14.35 -2.58
C ALA A 282 -9.82 13.73 -1.27
N LYS A 283 -9.95 14.54 -0.22
CA LYS A 283 -10.49 14.13 1.09
C LYS A 283 -11.89 13.54 0.97
N ASN A 284 -12.79 14.20 0.22
CA ASN A 284 -14.15 13.74 0.02
C ASN A 284 -14.20 12.38 -0.69
N LEU A 285 -13.40 12.17 -1.74
CA LEU A 285 -13.30 10.88 -2.43
C LEU A 285 -12.74 9.79 -1.50
N LEU A 286 -11.63 10.08 -0.81
CA LEU A 286 -10.98 9.15 0.13
C LEU A 286 -11.86 8.80 1.33
N THR A 287 -12.84 9.63 1.68
CA THR A 287 -13.79 9.38 2.77
C THR A 287 -14.99 8.54 2.33
N LYS A 288 -15.49 8.76 1.11
CA LYS A 288 -16.79 8.24 0.65
C LYS A 288 -16.70 7.03 -0.27
N THR A 289 -15.62 6.86 -1.01
CA THR A 289 -15.51 5.74 -1.96
C THR A 289 -15.44 4.40 -1.22
N LYS A 290 -16.29 3.44 -1.60
CA LYS A 290 -16.20 2.06 -1.09
C LYS A 290 -14.87 1.45 -1.51
N ILE A 291 -14.18 0.81 -0.58
CA ILE A 291 -12.86 0.24 -0.78
C ILE A 291 -12.82 -1.25 -0.46
N LEU A 292 -11.92 -1.98 -1.13
CA LEU A 292 -11.80 -3.43 -1.01
C LEU A 292 -11.28 -3.85 0.36
N ALA A 293 -10.29 -3.12 0.88
CA ALA A 293 -9.64 -3.34 2.17
C ALA A 293 -9.73 -2.08 3.04
N PRO A 294 -9.82 -2.20 4.37
CA PRO A 294 -9.71 -1.07 5.29
C PRO A 294 -8.34 -0.39 5.15
N ALA A 295 -8.29 0.93 5.38
CA ALA A 295 -7.07 1.70 5.15
C ALA A 295 -6.98 2.91 6.08
N TYR A 296 -5.78 3.45 6.21
CA TYR A 296 -5.56 4.84 6.63
C TYR A 296 -5.03 5.63 5.45
N PHE A 297 -5.75 6.70 5.09
CA PHE A 297 -5.24 7.69 4.14
C PHE A 297 -4.71 8.89 4.91
N ILE A 298 -3.45 9.24 4.70
CA ILE A 298 -2.86 10.44 5.25
C ILE A 298 -2.79 11.44 4.10
N LEU A 299 -3.41 12.60 4.28
CA LEU A 299 -3.56 13.61 3.24
C LEU A 299 -3.06 14.95 3.79
N GLY A 300 -2.18 15.62 3.03
CA GLY A 300 -1.75 16.99 3.31
C GLY A 300 -2.01 17.88 2.10
N GLY A 301 -2.58 19.07 2.29
CA GLY A 301 -2.89 20.04 1.25
C GLY A 301 -1.77 21.03 0.99
N ASN A 302 -2.13 22.25 0.59
CA ASN A 302 -1.20 23.33 0.26
C ASN A 302 -1.34 24.55 1.17
N GLN A 303 -2.27 24.53 2.13
CA GLN A 303 -2.53 25.62 3.07
C GLN A 303 -2.53 25.16 4.53
N SER A 304 -2.37 26.12 5.45
CA SER A 304 -2.43 25.87 6.91
C SER A 304 -3.70 25.12 7.30
N GLY A 305 -3.56 24.08 8.13
CA GLY A 305 -4.60 23.16 8.58
C GLY A 305 -5.09 22.12 7.58
N GLU A 306 -4.64 22.15 6.33
CA GLU A 306 -4.96 21.08 5.38
C GLU A 306 -4.10 19.84 5.65
N GLY A 307 -4.34 19.15 6.75
CA GLY A 307 -3.69 17.88 7.06
C GLY A 307 -4.65 16.97 7.79
N CYS A 308 -4.80 15.72 7.34
CA CYS A 308 -5.66 14.76 8.02
C CYS A 308 -5.22 13.31 7.90
N VAL A 309 -5.74 12.48 8.80
CA VAL A 309 -5.69 11.02 8.77
C VAL A 309 -7.13 10.53 8.70
N ILE A 310 -7.48 9.90 7.58
CA ILE A 310 -8.79 9.34 7.31
C ILE A 310 -8.72 7.85 7.66
N THR A 311 -9.42 7.44 8.72
CA THR A 311 -9.53 6.03 9.12
C THR A 311 -10.72 5.40 8.42
N ARG A 312 -10.46 4.43 7.55
CA ARG A 312 -11.47 3.80 6.71
C ARG A 312 -11.76 2.36 7.10
N ASP A 313 -13.04 2.01 7.11
CA ASP A 313 -13.48 0.65 6.82
C ASP A 313 -13.88 0.54 5.33
N ARG A 314 -14.16 -0.67 4.87
CA ARG A 314 -14.52 -0.97 3.47
C ARG A 314 -15.67 -0.11 2.94
N LYS A 315 -16.65 0.21 3.78
CA LYS A 315 -17.89 0.89 3.36
C LYS A 315 -18.01 2.34 3.78
N GLU A 316 -17.29 2.76 4.82
CA GLU A 316 -17.44 4.07 5.43
C GLU A 316 -16.14 4.60 6.03
N SER A 317 -16.14 5.88 6.39
CA SER A 317 -15.07 6.47 7.20
C SER A 317 -15.44 6.37 8.66
N LEU A 318 -14.56 5.76 9.45
CA LEU A 318 -14.73 5.60 10.88
C LEU A 318 -14.35 6.88 11.64
N ASP A 319 -13.32 7.58 11.13
CA ASP A 319 -12.83 8.83 11.71
C ASP A 319 -12.10 9.67 10.66
N VAL A 320 -12.13 10.98 10.82
CA VAL A 320 -11.31 11.93 10.07
C VAL A 320 -10.65 12.85 11.08
N TYR A 321 -9.39 12.56 11.40
CA TYR A 321 -8.62 13.37 12.34
C TYR A 321 -7.89 14.46 11.56
N GLU A 322 -8.09 15.73 11.89
CA GLU A 322 -7.48 16.88 11.20
C GLU A 322 -6.42 17.57 12.07
N ILE A 323 -5.45 18.20 11.43
CA ILE A 323 -4.49 19.09 12.09
C ILE A 323 -5.28 20.25 12.73
N SER A 324 -5.08 20.43 14.04
CA SER A 324 -5.64 21.58 14.73
C SER A 324 -4.74 22.81 14.57
N HIS A 325 -5.31 23.90 14.04
CA HIS A 325 -4.64 25.20 13.89
C HIS A 325 -4.14 25.85 15.20
N LEU A 326 -4.54 25.32 16.36
CA LEU A 326 -4.31 25.98 17.64
C LEU A 326 -2.88 25.81 18.18
N LYS A 327 -2.10 24.82 17.68
CA LYS A 327 -0.69 24.58 18.05
C LYS A 327 0.05 23.84 16.92
N PRO A 328 1.40 23.94 16.82
CA PRO A 328 2.19 23.07 15.96
C PRO A 328 1.81 21.61 16.23
N CYS A 329 1.27 20.94 15.21
CA CYS A 329 0.70 19.61 15.33
C CYS A 329 1.45 18.67 14.39
N MET A 330 1.77 17.49 14.90
CA MET A 330 2.32 16.38 14.12
C MET A 330 1.36 15.21 14.27
N MET A 331 0.86 14.70 13.16
CA MET A 331 0.04 13.51 13.13
C MET A 331 0.89 12.38 12.61
N SER A 332 1.06 11.33 13.42
CA SER A 332 1.74 10.10 13.04
C SER A 332 0.74 8.96 13.00
N CYS A 333 0.68 8.25 11.88
CA CYS A 333 0.00 6.97 11.77
C CYS A 333 1.08 5.89 11.64
N GLN A 334 1.24 5.09 12.70
CA GLN A 334 2.06 3.90 12.73
C GLN A 334 1.16 2.70 12.97
N GLN A 335 1.29 1.66 12.15
CA GLN A 335 0.57 0.42 12.39
C GLN A 335 1.13 -0.30 13.62
N ASN A 336 0.25 -0.78 14.49
CA ASN A 336 0.61 -1.56 15.66
C ASN A 336 0.18 -3.01 15.44
N LEU A 337 1.11 -3.96 15.41
CA LEU A 337 0.84 -5.39 15.20
C LEU A 337 0.05 -6.04 16.35
N SER A 338 -0.19 -5.32 17.45
CA SER A 338 -0.85 -5.81 18.66
C SER A 338 -2.36 -5.56 18.72
N SER A 339 -2.98 -4.94 17.70
CA SER A 339 -4.40 -4.57 17.75
C SER A 339 -5.36 -5.62 17.17
N THR A 340 -5.02 -6.90 17.27
CA THR A 340 -6.00 -8.00 17.18
C THR A 340 -6.41 -8.37 18.60
N SER A 341 -7.41 -7.67 19.13
CA SER A 341 -8.09 -8.03 20.38
C SER A 341 -9.54 -8.39 20.09
#